data_AF-A0A962LZB5-F1
#
_entry.id   AF-A0A962LZB5-F1
#
_cell.length_a   1.000
_cell.length_b   1.000
_cell.length_c   1.000
_cell.angle_alpha   90.00
_cell.angle_beta   90.00
_cell.angle_gamma   90.00
#
_symmetry.space_group_name_H-M   'P 1'
#
loop_
_entity.id
_entity.type
_entity.pdbx_description
1 polymer ?
#
loop_
_entity_poly.entity_id
_entity_poly.type
_entity_poly.pdbx_seq_one_letter_code
_entity_poly.pdbx_strand_id
1 'polypeptide(L)'
;VGMQVLASRETPGLGDKIEKDPAFIANFRALAVPLSADGLALRQPIEAVKSGAKTRPSQIDGITGATISSKAVAAILRQSSTRWVPVVYRLQAELAQQGGPDAGQ
;
A
#
# COMPACT_ATOMS: atom_id res chain seq x y z
N VAL A 1 -9.42 -1.59 6.49
CA VAL A 1 -8.00 -1.50 6.06
C VAL A 1 -7.67 -0.04 5.74
N GLY A 2 -6.47 0.43 6.07
CA GLY A 2 -6.05 1.82 5.87
C GLY A 2 -4.56 2.01 6.18
N MET A 3 -4.10 3.26 6.24
CA MET A 3 -2.72 3.63 6.60
C MET A 3 -2.74 4.71 7.68
N GLN A 4 -1.78 4.67 8.59
CA GLN A 4 -1.47 5.74 9.53
C GLN A 4 0.03 6.03 9.48
N VAL A 5 0.38 7.32 9.47
CA VAL A 5 1.76 7.78 9.65
C VAL A 5 2.01 7.90 11.15
N LEU A 6 3.05 7.22 11.66
CA LEU A 6 3.39 7.23 13.09
C LEU A 6 4.38 8.33 13.46
N ALA A 7 5.25 8.69 12.53
CA ALA A 7 6.23 9.75 12.69
C ALA A 7 6.58 10.36 11.32
N SER A 8 6.69 11.68 11.28
CA SER A 8 7.10 12.45 10.11
C SER A 8 7.95 13.63 10.54
N ARG A 9 8.91 14.03 9.70
CA ARG A 9 9.75 15.24 9.90
C ARG A 9 9.52 16.26 8.78
N GLU A 10 8.35 16.19 8.16
CA GLU A 10 7.95 17.10 7.07
C GLU A 10 7.72 18.53 7.55
N THR A 11 7.85 19.47 6.60
CA THR A 11 7.58 20.88 6.88
C THR A 11 6.09 21.08 7.15
N PRO A 12 5.71 21.73 8.28
CA PRO A 12 4.31 22.03 8.59
C PRO A 12 3.61 22.79 7.46
N GLY A 13 2.37 22.40 7.14
CA GLY A 13 1.49 23.08 6.18
C GLY A 13 1.63 22.59 4.73
N LEU A 14 2.66 21.81 4.40
CA LEU A 14 2.84 21.26 3.06
C LEU A 14 2.86 19.72 3.08
N GLY A 15 3.90 19.12 3.66
CA GLY A 15 4.10 17.68 3.64
C GLY A 15 3.20 16.92 4.63
N ASP A 16 2.74 17.56 5.70
CA ASP A 16 1.86 16.97 6.72
C ASP A 16 0.45 16.63 6.21
N LYS A 17 0.10 17.11 5.01
CA LYS A 17 -1.19 16.79 4.36
C LYS A 17 -1.36 15.31 4.07
N ILE A 18 -0.28 14.53 3.92
CA ILE A 18 -0.38 13.08 3.74
C ILE A 18 -1.06 12.37 4.93
N GLU A 19 -1.10 13.02 6.09
CA GLU A 19 -1.67 12.47 7.33
C GLU A 19 -3.12 12.91 7.55
N LYS A 20 -3.53 14.01 6.92
CA LYS A 20 -4.78 14.73 7.26
C LYS A 20 -5.74 14.83 6.09
N ASP A 21 -5.25 14.83 4.86
CA ASP A 21 -6.07 15.02 3.67
C ASP A 21 -7.00 13.79 3.46
N PRO A 22 -8.33 13.96 3.56
CA PRO A 22 -9.25 12.83 3.49
C PRO A 22 -9.24 12.12 2.13
N ALA A 23 -9.02 12.86 1.04
CA ALA A 23 -8.96 12.29 -0.30
C ALA A 23 -7.68 11.47 -0.48
N PHE A 24 -6.56 11.96 0.06
CA PHE A 24 -5.32 11.19 0.09
C PHE A 24 -5.47 9.90 0.90
N ILE A 25 -6.00 10.00 2.13
CA ILE A 25 -6.22 8.84 3.02
C ILE A 25 -7.16 7.80 2.37
N ALA A 26 -8.17 8.26 1.63
CA ALA A 26 -9.10 7.38 0.95
C ALA A 26 -8.44 6.46 -0.08
N ASN A 27 -7.27 6.83 -0.65
CA ASN A 27 -6.52 5.95 -1.54
C ASN A 27 -6.22 4.59 -0.91
N PHE A 28 -5.97 4.54 0.39
CA PHE A 28 -5.49 3.35 1.09
C PHE A 28 -6.60 2.38 1.52
N ARG A 29 -7.87 2.81 1.46
CA ARG A 29 -9.01 1.92 1.75
C ARG A 29 -9.25 0.92 0.61
N ALA A 30 -8.98 1.33 -0.63
CA ALA A 30 -9.24 0.55 -1.84
C ALA A 30 -7.96 0.27 -2.67
N LEU A 31 -6.77 0.45 -2.07
CA LEU A 31 -5.51 0.23 -2.76
C LEU A 31 -5.33 -1.27 -3.05
N ALA A 32 -5.27 -1.63 -4.33
CA ALA A 32 -5.06 -3.01 -4.73
C ALA A 32 -3.57 -3.33 -4.86
N VAL A 33 -3.18 -4.50 -4.34
CA VAL A 33 -1.81 -5.01 -4.40
C VAL A 33 -1.82 -6.45 -4.92
N PRO A 34 -2.29 -6.69 -6.16
CA PRO A 34 -2.49 -8.03 -6.68
C PRO A 34 -1.16 -8.74 -6.94
N LEU A 35 -1.08 -10.03 -6.66
CA LEU A 35 0.04 -10.90 -7.04
C LEU A 35 -0.04 -11.30 -8.52
N SER A 36 1.12 -11.62 -9.10
CA SER A 36 1.24 -12.30 -10.39
C SER A 36 0.65 -13.71 -10.31
N ALA A 37 0.41 -14.33 -11.47
CA ALA A 37 -0.22 -15.64 -11.55
C ALA A 37 0.58 -16.76 -10.85
N ASP A 38 1.90 -16.63 -10.80
CA ASP A 38 2.81 -17.53 -10.08
C ASP A 38 2.93 -17.20 -8.57
N GLY A 39 2.32 -16.11 -8.10
CA GLY A 39 2.39 -15.67 -6.71
C GLY A 39 3.75 -15.13 -6.27
N LEU A 40 4.73 -14.99 -7.18
CA LEU A 40 6.11 -14.65 -6.84
C LEU A 40 6.40 -13.14 -6.81
N ALA A 41 5.54 -12.35 -7.45
CA ALA A 41 5.70 -10.90 -7.55
C ALA A 41 4.36 -10.18 -7.52
N LEU A 42 4.38 -8.84 -7.48
CA LEU A 42 3.18 -8.05 -7.69
C LEU A 42 2.85 -7.99 -9.18
N ARG A 43 1.59 -8.22 -9.55
CA ARG A 43 1.10 -8.03 -10.93
C ARG A 43 1.19 -6.58 -11.36
N GLN A 44 0.97 -5.65 -10.42
CA GLN A 44 1.10 -4.21 -10.65
C GLN A 44 1.72 -3.56 -9.41
N PRO A 45 2.84 -2.83 -9.55
CA PRO A 45 3.43 -2.11 -8.44
C PRO A 45 2.54 -0.92 -8.05
N ILE A 46 2.63 -0.52 -6.78
CA ILE A 46 1.99 0.71 -6.30
C ILE A 46 2.63 1.92 -6.98
N GLU A 47 1.86 2.94 -7.33
CA GLU A 47 2.37 4.13 -8.03
C GLU A 47 1.67 5.42 -7.61
N ALA A 48 2.43 6.48 -7.31
CA ALA A 48 1.87 7.82 -7.13
C ALA A 48 1.65 8.48 -8.49
N VAL A 49 0.45 9.03 -8.69
CA VAL A 49 0.08 9.83 -9.87
C VAL A 49 -0.29 11.25 -9.46
N LYS A 50 -0.49 12.14 -10.43
CA LYS A 50 -1.04 13.48 -10.15
C LYS A 50 -2.44 13.37 -9.56
N SER A 51 -2.85 14.34 -8.76
CA SER A 51 -4.22 14.39 -8.21
C SER A 51 -5.25 14.26 -9.34
N GLY A 52 -6.16 13.30 -9.21
CA GLY A 52 -7.24 13.04 -10.17
C GLY A 52 -6.78 12.32 -11.44
N ALA A 53 -5.54 11.83 -11.50
CA ALA A 53 -5.00 11.09 -12.64
C ALA A 53 -4.98 9.57 -12.42
N LYS A 54 -5.50 9.09 -11.28
CA LYS A 54 -5.65 7.66 -11.00
C LYS A 54 -6.53 6.98 -12.03
N THR A 55 -5.97 5.96 -12.66
CA THR A 55 -6.65 5.09 -13.65
C THR A 55 -6.67 3.62 -13.21
N ARG A 56 -5.88 3.27 -12.19
CA ARG A 56 -5.74 1.90 -11.69
C ARG A 56 -5.93 1.82 -10.18
N PRO A 57 -6.48 0.71 -9.65
CA PRO A 57 -6.63 0.52 -8.21
C PRO A 57 -5.31 0.49 -7.42
N SER A 58 -4.17 0.15 -8.05
CA SER A 58 -2.82 0.17 -7.45
C SER A 58 -2.18 1.56 -7.39
N GLN A 59 -2.81 2.58 -7.98
CA GLN A 59 -2.30 3.94 -7.96
C GLN A 59 -2.79 4.71 -6.72
N ILE A 60 -2.00 5.71 -6.33
CA ILE A 60 -2.31 6.67 -5.27
C ILE A 60 -2.36 8.06 -5.93
N ASP A 61 -3.50 8.73 -5.86
CA ASP A 61 -3.56 10.15 -6.23
C ASP A 61 -2.71 10.96 -5.26
N GLY A 62 -1.73 11.70 -5.80
CA GLY A 62 -0.91 12.61 -5.01
C GLY A 62 -1.65 13.90 -4.65
N ILE A 63 -1.07 14.67 -3.73
CA ILE A 63 -1.63 15.94 -3.27
C ILE A 63 -0.93 17.09 -4.02
N THR A 64 -1.71 18.01 -4.60
CA THR A 64 -1.16 19.24 -5.19
C THR A 64 -0.45 20.06 -4.11
N GLY A 65 0.81 20.42 -4.38
CA GLY A 65 1.67 21.12 -3.41
C GLY A 65 2.44 20.22 -2.45
N ALA A 66 2.11 18.92 -2.34
CA ALA A 66 2.85 17.96 -1.49
C ALA A 66 3.36 16.75 -2.30
N THR A 67 3.79 17.00 -3.54
CA THR A 67 4.15 15.94 -4.51
C THR A 67 5.32 15.06 -4.05
N ILE A 68 6.31 15.63 -3.37
CA ILE A 68 7.46 14.87 -2.86
C ILE A 68 7.01 13.90 -1.77
N SER A 69 6.24 14.37 -0.78
CA SER A 69 5.71 13.54 0.30
C SER A 69 4.77 12.45 -0.22
N SER A 70 3.86 12.77 -1.16
CA SER A 70 3.00 11.76 -1.80
C SER A 70 3.80 10.67 -2.53
N LYS A 71 4.85 11.04 -3.26
CA LYS A 71 5.73 10.09 -3.95
C LYS A 71 6.53 9.23 -2.96
N ALA A 72 7.00 9.81 -1.86
CA ALA A 72 7.72 9.10 -0.81
C ALA A 72 6.85 7.99 -0.19
N VAL A 73 5.60 8.32 0.18
CA VAL A 73 4.64 7.34 0.70
C VAL A 73 4.40 6.19 -0.28
N ALA A 74 4.15 6.49 -1.56
CA ALA A 74 3.95 5.45 -2.57
C ALA A 74 5.21 4.58 -2.78
N ALA A 75 6.40 5.17 -2.69
CA ALA A 75 7.66 4.44 -2.80
C ALA A 75 7.88 3.48 -1.62
N ILE A 76 7.62 3.94 -0.39
CA ILE A 76 7.69 3.10 0.83
C ILE A 76 6.73 1.91 0.69
N LEU A 77 5.47 2.18 0.32
CA LEU A 77 4.48 1.13 0.13
C LEU A 77 4.88 0.15 -0.98
N ARG A 78 5.34 0.65 -2.13
CA ARG A 78 5.83 -0.19 -3.23
C ARG A 78 6.95 -1.11 -2.76
N GLN A 79 7.99 -0.57 -2.13
CA GLN A 79 9.14 -1.36 -1.69
C GLN A 79 8.73 -2.44 -0.67
N SER A 80 7.92 -2.05 0.31
CA SER A 80 7.44 -2.98 1.33
C SER A 80 6.55 -4.08 0.74
N SER A 81 5.56 -3.70 -0.08
CA SER A 81 4.63 -4.65 -0.68
C SER A 81 5.30 -5.60 -1.67
N THR A 82 6.22 -5.12 -2.50
CA THR A 82 7.00 -5.95 -3.42
C THR A 82 7.78 -7.02 -2.68
N ARG A 83 8.32 -6.70 -1.49
CA ARG A 83 9.06 -7.65 -0.66
C ARG A 83 8.16 -8.62 0.09
N TRP A 84 7.13 -8.11 0.76
CA TRP A 84 6.42 -8.87 1.79
C TRP A 84 5.14 -9.54 1.31
N VAL A 85 4.41 -8.98 0.34
CA VAL A 85 3.12 -9.56 -0.08
C VAL A 85 3.29 -10.96 -0.66
N PRO A 86 4.25 -11.25 -1.57
CA PRO A 86 4.47 -12.62 -2.05
C PRO A 86 4.79 -13.60 -0.92
N VAL A 87 5.64 -13.17 0.03
CA VAL A 87 6.06 -14.00 1.17
C VAL A 87 4.89 -14.32 2.09
N VAL A 88 4.09 -13.31 2.46
CA VAL A 88 2.94 -13.48 3.35
C VAL A 88 1.91 -14.43 2.76
N TYR A 89 1.56 -14.24 1.47
CA TYR A 89 0.58 -15.11 0.82
C TYR A 89 1.09 -16.54 0.65
N ARG A 90 2.39 -16.73 0.35
CA ARG A 90 2.99 -18.06 0.30
C ARG A 90 2.90 -18.77 1.65
N LEU A 91 3.34 -18.11 2.72
CA LEU A 91 3.30 -18.68 4.07
C LEU A 91 1.85 -18.94 4.54
N GLN A 92 0.91 -18.06 4.19
CA GLN A 92 -0.51 -18.28 4.46
C GLN A 92 -1.03 -19.55 3.77
N ALA A 93 -0.66 -19.77 2.49
CA ALA A 93 -1.05 -20.96 1.75
C ALA A 93 -0.42 -22.24 2.32
N GLU A 94 0.84 -22.19 2.79
CA GLU A 94 1.52 -23.29 3.48
C GLU A 94 0.81 -23.63 4.79
N LEU A 95 0.49 -22.63 5.62
CA LEU A 95 -0.21 -22.81 6.90
C LEU A 95 -1.63 -23.38 6.71
N ALA A 96 -2.35 -22.93 5.67
CA ALA A 96 -3.68 -23.44 5.36
C ALA A 96 -3.67 -24.94 4.98
N GLN A 97 -2.57 -25.44 4.39
CA GLN A 97 -2.40 -26.84 4.02
C GLN A 97 -1.97 -27.74 5.18
N GLN A 98 -1.36 -27.16 6.23
CA GLN A 98 -0.83 -27.90 7.37
C GLN A 98 -1.88 -28.23 8.44
N GLY A 99 -3.13 -27.76 8.29
CA GLY A 99 -4.17 -27.91 9.30
C GLY A 99 -3.92 -26.97 10.47
N GLY A 100 -4.74 -25.93 10.60
CA GLY A 100 -4.70 -25.08 11.79
C GLY A 100 -4.93 -25.89 13.07
N PRO A 101 -4.45 -25.43 14.24
CA PRO A 101 -4.49 -26.17 15.51
C PRO A 101 -5.90 -26.46 16.09
N ASP A 102 -6.98 -26.42 15.31
CA ASP A 102 -8.37 -26.68 15.74
C ASP A 102 -9.09 -27.74 14.88
N ALA A 103 -8.37 -28.70 14.30
CA ALA A 103 -8.98 -29.87 13.63
C ALA A 103 -9.21 -31.07 14.56
N GLY A 104 -9.18 -30.88 15.88
CA GLY A 104 -9.49 -31.95 16.83
C GLY A 104 -9.24 -31.58 18.28
N GLN A 105 -10.31 -31.17 18.97
CA GLN A 105 -10.70 -31.58 20.33
C GLN A 105 -12.13 -31.15 20.61
#